data_AF-A0A6C0DY84-F1
#
_entry.id   AF-A0A6C0DY84-F1
#
_cell.length_a   1.000
_cell.length_b   1.000
_cell.length_c   1.000
_cell.angle_alpha   90.00
_cell.angle_beta   90.00
_cell.angle_gamma   90.00
#
_symmetry.space_group_name_H-M   'P 1'
#
loop_
_entity.id
_entity.type
_entity.pdbx_description
1 polymer ?
#
loop_
_entity_poly.entity_id
_entity_poly.type
_entity_poly.pdbx_seq_one_letter_code
_entity_poly.pdbx_strand_id
1 'polypeptide(L)'
;MSLSPFDNDAHISLDTQYENTNYYDVDDDHYCLLAMKHFNTKPSAVIREFFSIINIKRLQKALKKEILKRSYGKFILQEDQKVMDLFQVMIYIYDIHGRDIPKHIIRQIKKLNQLTIQYIAPDIMDNLKQYYGYLKDITNPINPLPDPINVNHSGRVSLPSAAQLFGL
;
A
#
# COMPACT_ATOMS: atom_id res chain seq x y z
N MET A 1 -16.74 -37.53 25.16
CA MET A 1 -17.19 -36.30 24.51
C MET A 1 -15.94 -35.57 24.07
N SER A 2 -15.50 -35.81 22.83
CA SER A 2 -14.23 -35.36 22.26
C SER A 2 -14.37 -33.94 21.74
N LEU A 3 -13.64 -32.99 22.32
CA LEU A 3 -13.53 -31.62 21.81
C LEU A 3 -12.64 -31.63 20.55
N SER A 4 -13.12 -30.96 19.50
CA SER A 4 -12.46 -30.82 18.20
C SER A 4 -11.23 -29.91 18.27
N PRO A 5 -10.23 -30.07 17.37
CA PRO A 5 -8.97 -29.31 17.43
C PRO A 5 -9.04 -27.86 16.96
N PHE A 6 -10.24 -27.29 16.77
CA PHE A 6 -10.43 -25.99 16.09
C PHE A 6 -10.77 -24.82 17.03
N ASP A 7 -10.80 -25.01 18.35
CA ASP A 7 -11.17 -23.96 19.31
C ASP A 7 -9.96 -23.38 20.07
N ASN A 8 -8.81 -23.24 19.41
CA ASN A 8 -7.65 -22.57 20.00
C ASN A 8 -6.98 -21.59 19.04
N ASP A 9 -7.80 -20.84 18.30
CA ASP A 9 -7.36 -19.61 17.67
C ASP A 9 -7.31 -18.54 18.76
N ALA A 10 -6.20 -18.54 19.50
CA ALA A 10 -5.67 -17.32 20.06
C ALA A 10 -5.34 -16.39 18.89
N HIS A 11 -6.36 -15.72 18.35
CA HIS A 11 -6.19 -14.39 17.79
C HIS A 11 -5.57 -13.58 18.91
N ILE A 12 -4.24 -13.53 18.93
CA ILE A 12 -3.46 -12.63 19.75
C ILE A 12 -3.93 -11.25 19.29
N SER A 13 -4.85 -10.67 20.04
CA SER A 13 -5.17 -9.27 20.00
C SER A 13 -3.83 -8.54 20.11
N LEU A 14 -3.41 -7.92 19.01
CA LEU A 14 -2.29 -6.96 18.99
C LEU A 14 -2.59 -5.74 19.88
N ASP A 15 -3.80 -5.65 20.40
CA ASP A 15 -4.26 -4.65 21.35
C ASP A 15 -4.02 -5.10 22.78
N THR A 16 -2.78 -4.99 23.27
CA THR A 16 -2.56 -4.58 24.65
C THR A 16 -1.12 -4.10 24.86
N GLN A 17 -1.01 -2.82 25.23
CA GLN A 17 0.17 -2.13 25.81
C GLN A 17 1.19 -1.52 24.83
N TYR A 18 0.79 -0.49 24.06
CA TYR A 18 1.68 0.64 23.71
C TYR A 18 0.86 1.93 23.50
N GLU A 19 0.56 2.68 24.57
CA GLU A 19 0.24 4.11 24.46
C GLU A 19 1.51 4.92 24.17
N ASN A 20 2.33 4.50 23.21
CA ASN A 20 3.48 5.27 22.78
C ASN A 20 3.09 6.00 21.49
N THR A 21 2.71 7.27 21.62
CA THR A 21 2.28 8.14 20.52
C THR A 21 3.39 8.33 19.48
N ASN A 22 4.64 8.07 19.84
CA ASN A 22 5.78 8.11 18.94
C ASN A 22 6.41 6.73 18.76
N TYR A 23 6.16 6.15 17.60
CA TYR A 23 6.62 4.81 17.29
C TYR A 23 8.15 4.71 17.10
N TYR A 24 8.84 5.83 16.92
CA TYR A 24 10.29 5.86 16.83
C TYR A 24 10.99 6.04 18.18
N ASP A 25 10.24 6.24 19.27
CA ASP A 25 10.75 6.44 20.63
C ASP A 25 10.61 5.13 21.43
N VAL A 26 11.32 4.12 20.96
CA VAL A 26 11.36 2.77 21.51
C VAL A 26 12.80 2.31 21.58
N ASP A 27 13.08 1.34 22.45
CA ASP A 27 14.42 0.74 22.55
C ASP A 27 14.90 0.25 21.18
N ASP A 28 16.20 0.38 20.90
CA ASP A 28 16.79 0.02 19.59
C ASP A 28 16.48 -1.43 19.16
N ASP A 29 16.31 -2.33 20.14
CA ASP A 29 16.02 -3.74 19.93
C ASP A 29 14.52 -4.07 19.85
N HIS A 30 13.62 -3.12 20.08
CA HIS A 30 12.17 -3.36 20.19
C HIS A 30 11.59 -4.14 18.99
N TYR A 31 11.84 -3.65 17.77
CA TYR A 31 11.37 -4.31 16.54
C TYR A 31 12.03 -5.64 16.25
N CYS A 32 13.30 -5.74 16.62
CA CYS A 32 14.06 -6.96 16.48
C CYS A 32 13.45 -8.06 17.35
N LEU A 33 13.09 -7.73 18.60
CA LEU A 33 12.42 -8.63 19.53
C LEU A 33 11.01 -9.01 19.04
N LEU A 34 10.23 -8.06 18.51
CA LEU A 34 8.92 -8.35 17.93
C LEU A 34 9.03 -9.32 16.74
N ALA A 35 9.98 -9.08 15.84
CA ALA A 35 10.22 -9.97 14.70
C ALA A 35 10.67 -11.37 15.16
N MET A 36 11.55 -11.45 16.17
CA MET A 36 11.95 -12.74 16.75
C MET A 36 10.79 -13.50 17.38
N LYS A 37 9.91 -12.79 18.09
CA LYS A 37 8.70 -13.39 18.67
C LYS A 37 7.78 -13.94 17.57
N HIS A 38 7.67 -13.23 16.44
CA HIS A 38 6.90 -13.69 15.29
C HIS A 38 7.48 -14.98 14.69
N PHE A 39 8.79 -15.06 14.50
CA PHE A 39 9.44 -16.22 13.87
C PHE A 39 9.79 -17.37 14.83
N ASN A 40 9.72 -17.16 16.15
CA ASN A 40 10.24 -18.09 17.17
C ASN A 40 11.71 -18.49 16.94
N THR A 41 12.53 -17.54 16.47
CA THR A 41 13.95 -17.78 16.10
C THR A 41 14.93 -17.06 17.03
N LYS A 42 16.19 -17.53 17.01
CA LYS A 42 17.32 -16.88 17.70
C LYS A 42 17.73 -15.58 17.01
N PRO A 43 18.34 -14.62 17.75
CA PRO A 43 18.84 -13.37 17.17
C PRO A 43 19.91 -13.64 16.11
N SER A 44 19.61 -13.27 14.86
CA SER A 44 20.60 -13.19 13.78
C SER A 44 21.05 -11.74 13.60
N ALA A 45 22.31 -11.54 13.19
CA ALA A 45 22.85 -10.22 12.88
C ALA A 45 22.09 -9.55 11.71
N VAL A 46 21.53 -10.33 10.78
CA VAL A 46 20.72 -9.81 9.67
C VAL A 46 19.37 -9.29 10.17
N ILE A 47 18.70 -10.05 11.04
CA ILE A 47 17.42 -9.66 11.67
C ILE A 47 17.60 -8.33 12.41
N ARG A 48 18.61 -8.24 13.29
CA ARG A 48 18.85 -7.03 14.09
C ARG A 48 19.05 -5.79 13.24
N GLU A 49 19.84 -5.91 12.18
CA GLU A 49 20.12 -4.75 11.33
C GLU A 49 18.95 -4.41 10.40
N PHE A 50 18.25 -5.42 9.87
CA PHE A 50 17.11 -5.21 8.97
C PHE A 50 15.90 -4.59 9.68
N PHE A 51 15.56 -5.06 10.90
CA PHE A 51 14.45 -4.54 11.69
C PHE A 51 14.84 -3.36 12.59
N SER A 52 16.08 -2.86 12.51
CA SER A 52 16.49 -1.69 13.29
C SER A 52 15.68 -0.43 12.97
N ILE A 53 15.48 0.42 13.98
CA ILE A 53 14.80 1.73 13.83
C ILE A 53 15.47 2.58 12.74
N ILE A 54 16.80 2.53 12.68
CA ILE A 54 17.60 3.24 11.69
C ILE A 54 17.27 2.76 10.27
N ASN A 55 17.12 1.44 10.08
CA ASN A 55 16.78 0.89 8.78
C ASN A 55 15.32 1.19 8.38
N ILE A 56 14.39 1.17 9.34
CA ILE A 56 12.99 1.58 9.10
C ILE A 56 12.93 3.03 8.61
N LYS A 57 13.60 3.97 9.30
CA LYS A 57 13.68 5.38 8.86
C LYS A 57 14.32 5.50 7.47
N ARG A 58 15.33 4.68 7.17
CA ARG A 58 15.97 4.62 5.86
C ARG A 58 15.00 4.13 4.77
N LEU A 59 14.20 3.11 5.07
CA LEU A 59 13.17 2.58 4.18
C LEU A 59 12.10 3.63 3.89
N GLN A 60 11.60 4.33 4.92
CA GLN A 60 10.62 5.42 4.75
C GLN A 60 11.13 6.50 3.80
N LYS A 61 12.37 6.97 4.00
CA LYS A 61 13.00 7.96 3.11
C LYS A 61 13.19 7.43 1.69
N ALA A 62 13.60 6.17 1.55
CA ALA A 62 13.81 5.54 0.25
C ALA A 62 12.48 5.34 -0.50
N LEU A 63 11.41 4.99 0.22
CA LEU A 63 10.06 4.84 -0.31
C LEU A 63 9.51 6.17 -0.83
N LYS A 64 9.64 7.27 -0.06
CA LYS A 64 9.29 8.62 -0.52
C LYS A 64 10.01 8.99 -1.81
N LYS A 65 11.32 8.71 -1.89
CA LYS A 65 12.13 8.95 -3.09
C LYS A 65 11.68 8.10 -4.28
N GLU A 66 11.38 6.83 -4.06
CA GLU A 66 10.93 5.92 -5.12
C GLU A 66 9.57 6.34 -5.68
N ILE A 67 8.64 6.77 -4.83
CA ILE A 67 7.30 7.23 -5.25
C ILE A 67 7.39 8.54 -6.01
N LEU A 68 8.23 9.48 -5.56
CA LEU A 68 8.51 10.71 -6.29
C LEU A 68 9.05 10.41 -7.70
N LYS A 69 9.97 9.44 -7.81
CA LYS A 69 10.55 8.99 -9.09
C LYS A 69 9.49 8.35 -9.99
N ARG A 70 8.69 7.42 -9.47
CA ARG A 70 7.65 6.70 -10.23
C ARG A 70 6.50 7.61 -10.68
N SER A 71 6.17 8.62 -9.88
CA SER A 71 5.13 9.60 -10.21
C SER A 71 5.63 10.72 -11.15
N TYR A 72 6.90 10.70 -11.58
CA TYR A 72 7.53 11.79 -12.32
C TYR A 72 7.37 13.16 -11.63
N GLY A 73 7.44 13.17 -10.29
CA GLY A 73 7.29 14.38 -9.49
C GLY A 73 5.85 14.85 -9.24
N LYS A 74 4.82 14.10 -9.68
CA LYS A 74 3.42 14.49 -9.49
C LYS A 74 2.94 14.34 -8.04
N PHE A 75 3.40 13.30 -7.35
CA PHE A 75 2.96 13.00 -5.99
C PHE A 75 4.13 13.12 -5.02
N ILE A 76 3.98 13.99 -4.01
CA ILE A 76 4.99 14.23 -2.98
C ILE A 76 4.42 13.77 -1.64
N LEU A 77 5.01 12.70 -1.10
CA LEU A 77 4.68 12.22 0.24
C LEU A 77 5.37 13.08 1.29
N GLN A 78 4.60 13.90 2.00
CA GLN A 78 5.11 14.69 3.12
C GLN A 78 5.26 13.83 4.38
N GLU A 79 4.24 13.02 4.66
CA GLU A 79 4.17 12.18 5.86
C GLU A 79 4.77 10.79 5.63
N ASP A 80 5.28 10.19 6.71
CA ASP A 80 5.71 8.79 6.72
C ASP A 80 4.49 7.86 6.75
N GLN A 81 4.65 6.65 6.22
CA GLN A 81 3.65 5.61 6.40
C GLN A 81 3.66 5.12 7.85
N LYS A 82 2.53 4.61 8.34
CA LYS A 82 2.47 3.95 9.65
C LYS A 82 3.54 2.87 9.70
N VAL A 83 4.38 2.93 10.74
CA VAL A 83 5.53 2.02 10.80
C VAL A 83 5.08 0.56 11.03
N MET A 84 3.84 0.30 11.47
CA MET A 84 3.37 -1.05 11.87
C MET A 84 3.02 -1.79 10.58
N ASP A 85 2.35 -1.07 9.68
CA ASP A 85 2.05 -1.51 8.33
C ASP A 85 3.36 -1.78 7.56
N LEU A 86 4.34 -0.88 7.65
CA LEU A 86 5.67 -1.12 7.06
C LEU A 86 6.36 -2.33 7.68
N PHE A 87 6.29 -2.48 9.00
CA PHE A 87 6.89 -3.59 9.74
C PHE A 87 6.27 -4.94 9.34
N GLN A 88 4.95 -5.00 9.16
CA GLN A 88 4.26 -6.19 8.68
C GLN A 88 4.76 -6.61 7.30
N VAL A 89 4.95 -5.65 6.39
CA VAL A 89 5.52 -5.94 5.06
C VAL A 89 6.99 -6.35 5.16
N MET A 90 7.77 -5.74 6.06
CA MET A 90 9.15 -6.16 6.32
C MET A 90 9.21 -7.61 6.80
N ILE A 91 8.32 -8.04 7.70
CA ILE A 91 8.19 -9.43 8.14
C ILE A 91 7.91 -10.34 6.95
N TYR A 92 6.92 -10.01 6.12
CA TYR A 92 6.56 -10.81 4.94
C TYR A 92 7.73 -10.98 3.96
N ILE A 93 8.44 -9.90 3.65
CA ILE A 93 9.60 -9.95 2.74
C ILE A 93 10.76 -10.73 3.36
N TYR A 94 10.95 -10.60 4.67
CA TYR A 94 11.97 -11.34 5.39
C TYR A 94 11.68 -12.84 5.38
N ASP A 95 10.43 -13.26 5.58
CA ASP A 95 10.02 -14.66 5.55
C ASP A 95 10.32 -15.33 4.21
N ILE A 96 10.05 -14.64 3.10
CA ILE A 96 10.23 -15.17 1.76
C ILE A 96 11.71 -15.15 1.31
N HIS A 97 12.46 -14.11 1.69
CA HIS A 97 13.79 -13.84 1.11
C HIS A 97 14.95 -13.86 2.11
N GLY A 98 14.67 -14.02 3.40
CA GLY A 98 15.65 -14.13 4.48
C GLY A 98 16.51 -15.38 4.33
N ARG A 99 17.84 -15.20 4.41
CA ARG A 99 18.80 -16.32 4.31
C ARG A 99 19.76 -16.43 5.48
N ASP A 100 19.81 -15.41 6.35
CA ASP A 100 20.65 -15.37 7.54
C ASP A 100 22.11 -15.80 7.36
N ILE A 101 22.72 -15.42 6.23
CA ILE A 101 24.10 -15.81 5.95
C ILE A 101 25.05 -14.90 6.76
N PRO A 102 26.02 -15.43 7.53
CA PRO A 102 26.92 -14.61 8.36
C PRO A 102 27.89 -13.73 7.54
N LYS A 103 27.95 -13.92 6.21
CA LYS A 103 28.78 -13.14 5.29
C LYS A 103 27.95 -12.12 4.51
N HIS A 104 28.53 -10.97 4.20
CA HIS A 104 27.92 -9.92 3.38
C HIS A 104 26.55 -9.43 3.90
N ILE A 105 26.40 -9.27 5.22
CA ILE A 105 25.17 -8.81 5.89
C ILE A 105 24.64 -7.52 5.23
N ILE A 106 25.50 -6.53 5.00
CA ILE A 106 25.13 -5.25 4.35
C ILE A 106 24.49 -5.48 2.97
N ARG A 107 25.03 -6.42 2.17
CA ARG A 107 24.49 -6.70 0.83
C ARG A 107 23.13 -7.38 0.93
N GLN A 108 22.94 -8.26 1.90
CA GLN A 108 21.65 -8.91 2.16
C GLN A 108 20.60 -7.87 2.55
N ILE A 109 20.92 -6.97 3.49
CA ILE A 109 20.00 -5.89 3.91
C ILE A 109 19.64 -4.98 2.74
N LYS A 110 20.63 -4.56 1.93
CA LYS A 110 20.36 -3.75 0.73
C LYS A 110 19.39 -4.44 -0.22
N LYS A 111 19.55 -5.75 -0.41
CA LYS A 111 18.65 -6.54 -1.26
C LYS A 111 17.25 -6.64 -0.66
N LEU A 112 17.14 -6.94 0.64
CA LEU A 112 15.85 -6.98 1.34
C LEU A 112 15.13 -5.63 1.26
N ASN A 113 15.84 -4.54 1.57
CA ASN A 113 15.28 -3.19 1.49
C ASN A 113 14.75 -2.85 0.09
N GLN A 114 15.50 -3.23 -0.96
CA GLN A 114 15.06 -3.03 -2.33
C GLN A 114 13.78 -3.80 -2.63
N LEU A 115 13.69 -5.07 -2.19
CA LEU A 115 12.50 -5.90 -2.38
C LEU A 115 11.29 -5.33 -1.63
N THR A 116 11.48 -4.87 -0.39
CA THR A 116 10.43 -4.21 0.40
C THR A 116 9.89 -2.97 -0.32
N ILE A 117 10.76 -2.11 -0.84
CA ILE A 117 10.34 -0.90 -1.57
C ILE A 117 9.61 -1.28 -2.86
N GLN A 118 10.11 -2.27 -3.60
CA GLN A 118 9.49 -2.70 -4.86
C GLN A 118 8.10 -3.28 -4.65
N TYR A 119 7.89 -3.99 -3.53
CA TYR A 119 6.60 -4.55 -3.15
C TYR A 119 5.59 -3.47 -2.76
N ILE A 120 5.98 -2.49 -1.93
CA ILE A 120 5.06 -1.47 -1.39
C ILE A 120 4.75 -0.35 -2.40
N ALA A 121 5.72 0.01 -3.24
CA ALA A 121 5.60 1.16 -4.14
C ALA A 121 4.39 1.17 -5.11
N PRO A 122 4.00 0.05 -5.76
CA PRO A 122 2.81 0.05 -6.63
C PRO A 122 1.52 0.31 -5.84
N ASP A 123 1.34 -0.35 -4.70
CA ASP A 123 0.13 -0.23 -3.88
C ASP A 123 -0.07 1.21 -3.39
N ILE A 124 1.01 1.85 -2.90
CA ILE A 124 0.93 3.26 -2.49
C ILE A 124 0.63 4.16 -3.70
N MET A 125 1.19 3.87 -4.87
CA MET A 125 0.92 4.66 -6.07
C MET A 125 -0.56 4.62 -6.45
N ASP A 126 -1.19 3.45 -6.38
CA ASP A 126 -2.61 3.30 -6.69
C ASP A 126 -3.50 3.93 -5.63
N ASN A 127 -3.16 3.81 -4.35
CA ASN A 127 -3.83 4.52 -3.27
C ASN A 127 -3.74 6.04 -3.42
N LEU A 128 -2.59 6.56 -3.84
CA LEU A 128 -2.41 7.99 -4.13
C LEU A 128 -3.29 8.43 -5.30
N LYS A 129 -3.31 7.69 -6.41
CA LYS A 129 -4.20 8.01 -7.55
C LYS A 129 -5.66 8.05 -7.13
N GLN A 130 -6.09 7.09 -6.31
CA GLN A 130 -7.46 7.04 -5.80
C GLN A 130 -7.75 8.24 -4.90
N TYR A 131 -6.85 8.57 -3.97
CA TYR A 131 -7.01 9.72 -3.08
C TYR A 131 -7.13 11.05 -3.86
N TYR A 132 -6.23 11.29 -4.82
CA TYR A 132 -6.31 12.49 -5.66
C TYR A 132 -7.51 12.48 -6.61
N GLY A 133 -7.92 11.30 -7.10
CA GLY A 133 -9.16 11.12 -7.87
C GLY A 133 -10.37 11.52 -7.05
N TYR A 134 -10.47 11.01 -5.83
CA TYR A 134 -11.54 11.36 -4.88
C TYR A 134 -11.58 12.85 -4.56
N LEU A 135 -10.43 13.48 -4.29
CA LEU A 135 -10.36 14.93 -4.08
C LEU A 135 -10.85 15.70 -5.32
N LYS A 136 -10.50 15.23 -6.52
CA LYS A 136 -10.98 15.82 -7.77
C LYS A 136 -12.50 15.65 -7.92
N ASP A 137 -13.04 14.50 -7.58
CA ASP A 137 -14.47 14.21 -7.75
C ASP A 137 -15.35 15.00 -6.76
N ILE A 138 -14.87 15.28 -5.55
CA ILE A 138 -15.58 16.11 -4.57
C ILE A 138 -15.54 17.59 -4.90
N THR A 139 -14.40 18.06 -5.41
CA THR A 139 -14.20 19.48 -5.69
C THR A 139 -14.90 19.93 -6.97
N ASN A 140 -15.09 19.02 -7.92
CA ASN A 140 -15.77 19.32 -9.17
C ASN A 140 -17.28 19.09 -9.05
N PRO A 141 -18.10 19.89 -9.76
CA PRO A 141 -19.51 19.58 -9.89
C PRO A 141 -19.68 18.21 -10.53
N ILE A 142 -20.64 17.43 -10.04
CA ILE A 142 -20.98 16.14 -10.61
C ILE A 142 -21.37 16.38 -12.07
N ASN A 143 -20.63 15.79 -13.01
CA ASN A 143 -21.03 15.79 -14.41
C ASN A 143 -22.14 14.73 -14.57
N PRO A 144 -23.40 15.12 -14.82
CA PRO A 144 -24.45 14.14 -15.02
C PRO A 144 -24.11 13.24 -16.23
N LEU A 145 -24.55 11.99 -16.16
CA LEU A 145 -24.47 11.10 -17.31
C LEU A 145 -25.23 11.74 -18.48
N PRO A 146 -24.68 11.71 -19.71
CA PRO A 146 -25.41 12.20 -20.85
C PRO A 146 -26.70 11.39 -21.03
N ASP A 147 -27.77 12.07 -21.42
CA ASP A 147 -29.03 11.42 -21.72
C ASP A 147 -28.84 10.31 -22.77
N PRO A 148 -29.60 9.20 -22.68
CA PRO A 148 -29.50 8.13 -23.65
C PRO A 148 -29.85 8.66 -25.04
N ILE A 149 -28.91 8.53 -25.96
CA ILE A 149 -29.11 8.92 -27.36
C ILE A 149 -29.95 7.85 -28.03
N ASN A 150 -31.08 8.25 -28.61
CA ASN A 150 -31.88 7.35 -29.44
C ASN A 150 -31.10 6.97 -30.72
N VAL A 151 -30.74 5.69 -30.85
CA VAL A 151 -30.02 5.13 -32.00
C VAL A 151 -30.93 4.50 -33.06
N ASN A 152 -32.25 4.54 -32.87
CA ASN A 152 -33.19 3.89 -33.79
C ASN A 152 -33.16 4.54 -35.19
N HIS A 153 -33.46 3.73 -36.21
CA HIS A 153 -33.56 4.21 -37.59
C HIS A 153 -34.93 4.82 -37.89
N SER A 154 -35.98 4.31 -37.24
CA SER A 154 -37.39 4.65 -37.52
C SER A 154 -37.76 6.13 -37.32
N GLY A 155 -36.98 6.90 -36.54
CA GLY A 155 -37.18 8.34 -36.36
C GLY A 155 -36.40 9.24 -37.32
N ARG A 156 -35.49 8.69 -38.14
CA ARG A 156 -34.67 9.48 -39.10
C ARG A 156 -35.41 9.83 -40.37
N VAL A 157 -36.47 9.08 -40.67
CA VAL A 157 -37.29 9.27 -41.87
C VAL A 157 -38.57 9.97 -41.42
N SER A 158 -38.58 11.32 -41.42
CA SER A 158 -39.82 12.08 -41.36
C SER A 158 -40.30 12.35 -42.79
N LEU A 159 -41.60 12.16 -43.01
CA LEU A 159 -42.19 12.51 -44.30
C LEU A 159 -42.26 14.04 -44.40
N PRO A 160 -41.91 14.63 -45.55
CA PRO A 160 -42.01 16.07 -45.76
C PRO A 160 -43.46 16.54 -45.65
N SER A 161 -43.63 17.78 -45.20
CA SER A 161 -44.93 18.46 -45.18
C SER A 161 -45.52 18.54 -46.59
N ALA A 162 -46.85 18.48 -46.72
CA ALA A 162 -47.51 18.66 -48.00
C ALA A 162 -47.10 19.98 -48.71
N ALA A 163 -46.84 21.06 -47.97
CA ALA A 163 -46.37 22.33 -48.55
C ALA A 163 -44.99 22.20 -49.20
N GLN A 164 -44.07 21.45 -48.59
CA GLN A 164 -42.74 21.17 -49.17
C GLN A 164 -42.83 20.27 -50.40
N LEU A 165 -43.83 19.39 -50.45
CA LEU A 165 -44.04 18.47 -51.55
C LEU A 165 -44.67 19.15 -52.78
N PHE A 166 -45.50 20.18 -52.54
CA PHE A 166 -46.21 20.93 -53.60
C PHE A 166 -45.61 22.30 -53.93
N GLY A 167 -44.51 22.71 -53.29
CA GLY A 167 -43.76 23.93 -53.64
C GLY A 167 -44.54 25.24 -53.44
N LEU A 168 -45.45 25.27 -52.46
CA LEU A 168 -46.24 26.45 -52.06
C LEU A 168 -45.56 27.22 -50.92
#